data_AF-A0A368FXF6-F1
#
_entry.id   AF-A0A368FXF6-F1
#
_cell.length_a   1.000
_cell.length_b   1.000
_cell.length_c   1.000
_cell.angle_alpha   90.00
_cell.angle_beta   90.00
_cell.angle_gamma   90.00
#
_symmetry.space_group_name_H-M   'P 1'
#
loop_
_entity.id
_entity.type
_entity.pdbx_description
1 polymer ?
#
loop_
_entity_poly.entity_id
_entity_poly.type
_entity_poly.pdbx_seq_one_letter_code
_entity_poly.pdbx_strand_id
1 'polypeptide(L)'
;MELNSSCSRLATIDSSNLLQFFEVSEKDVSKISGMDVREVADLKWDEEQQDSIAYLSKQKLVVLRGKEAEEGISCDGYICSFRGLVVRTVLLDNFLLYKSGADRRFIIDSEIKSLRDAKQLLERLKIEEAVEFIGRNPHPRLWSLLAEVALLRMDIPTAEYAYVKMYDYGGLRFCKRIVDIQDPELRKAEIFVHLGKIAEAENVYLEQDRRDLAIAMHKKTDEWLRVLRLTNSTQSASNDKARVEALVNVADYHRDRQRWKEAADHYELAKKLEDLMVCYIHMDDFIGLENLAKQLPDNHPLLPTIAELFASSGLCEQSVQCFLRCGQVTNALHACIQLNNWDKAVALSRTHSLQDVNVLMGRYVEELNESSERSLAAVQLYRRAGRFLDGARIVYR
;
A
#
# COMPACT_ATOMS: atom_id res chain seq x y z
N MET A 1 14.65 -30.41 -23.37
CA MET A 1 15.70 -29.66 -24.09
C MET A 1 15.58 -28.22 -23.64
N GLU A 2 16.68 -27.59 -23.25
CA GLU A 2 16.68 -26.21 -22.77
C GLU A 2 17.98 -25.48 -23.13
N LEU A 3 17.87 -24.21 -23.49
CA LEU A 3 18.99 -23.31 -23.79
C LEU A 3 19.39 -22.54 -22.53
N ASN A 4 20.68 -22.22 -22.41
CA ASN A 4 21.16 -21.32 -21.37
C ASN A 4 20.77 -19.86 -21.64
N SER A 5 20.98 -18.98 -20.66
CA SER A 5 20.59 -17.56 -20.71
C SER A 5 21.17 -16.75 -21.88
N SER A 6 22.28 -17.18 -22.48
CA SER A 6 22.91 -16.55 -23.65
C SER A 6 22.65 -17.27 -24.98
N CYS A 7 21.84 -18.34 -24.98
CA CYS A 7 21.59 -19.19 -26.14
C CYS A 7 22.85 -19.80 -26.77
N SER A 8 23.97 -19.87 -26.03
CA SER A 8 25.24 -20.43 -26.49
C SER A 8 25.40 -21.92 -26.17
N ARG A 9 24.62 -22.45 -25.23
CA ARG A 9 24.65 -23.86 -24.84
C ARG A 9 23.26 -24.44 -24.75
N LEU A 10 23.16 -25.70 -25.16
CA LEU A 10 21.94 -26.49 -25.19
C LEU A 10 22.13 -27.74 -24.33
N ALA A 11 21.20 -27.99 -23.43
CA ALA A 11 21.12 -29.24 -22.68
C ALA A 11 19.92 -30.05 -23.19
N THR A 12 20.14 -31.33 -23.46
CA THR A 12 19.08 -32.27 -23.86
C THR A 12 19.08 -33.48 -22.95
N ILE A 13 17.88 -33.99 -22.66
CA ILE A 13 17.69 -35.30 -22.05
C ILE A 13 17.12 -36.18 -23.16
N ASP A 14 17.82 -37.27 -23.48
CA ASP A 14 17.34 -38.27 -24.42
C ASP A 14 16.34 -39.23 -23.74
N SER A 15 15.60 -40.00 -24.54
CA SER A 15 14.68 -41.07 -24.12
C SER A 15 15.29 -42.10 -23.16
N SER A 16 16.62 -42.21 -23.13
CA SER A 16 17.40 -43.03 -22.21
C SER A 16 17.72 -42.36 -20.86
N ASN A 17 17.12 -41.20 -20.56
CA ASN A 17 17.43 -40.33 -19.42
C ASN A 17 18.92 -39.93 -19.35
N LEU A 18 19.54 -39.79 -20.52
CA LEU A 18 20.91 -39.33 -20.67
C LEU A 18 20.91 -37.82 -20.93
N LEU A 19 21.47 -37.06 -20.00
CA LEU A 19 21.73 -35.64 -20.17
C LEU A 19 22.99 -35.43 -21.00
N GLN A 20 22.85 -34.69 -22.10
CA GLN A 20 23.93 -34.33 -23.01
C GLN A 20 23.98 -32.81 -23.19
N PHE A 21 25.18 -32.29 -23.44
CA PHE A 21 25.43 -30.87 -23.63
C PHE A 21 25.96 -30.59 -25.03
N PHE A 22 25.50 -29.50 -25.62
CA PHE A 22 25.90 -29.03 -26.94
C PHE A 22 26.25 -27.55 -26.88
N GLU A 23 27.29 -27.16 -27.61
CA GLU A 23 27.65 -25.77 -27.85
C GLU A 23 26.98 -25.32 -29.15
N VAL A 24 26.32 -24.18 -29.09
CA VAL A 24 25.53 -23.60 -30.19
C VAL A 24 26.25 -22.37 -30.69
N SER A 25 26.73 -22.43 -31.93
CA SER A 25 27.29 -21.29 -32.66
C SER A 25 26.34 -20.88 -33.80
N GLU A 26 26.57 -19.72 -34.42
CA GLU A 26 25.73 -19.24 -35.54
C GLU A 26 25.68 -20.22 -36.74
N LYS A 27 26.67 -21.11 -36.86
CA LYS A 27 26.85 -21.97 -38.04
C LYS A 27 26.80 -23.47 -37.73
N ASP A 28 27.18 -23.89 -36.53
CA ASP A 28 27.30 -25.30 -36.15
C ASP A 28 26.86 -25.55 -34.70
N VAL A 29 26.36 -26.77 -34.45
CA VAL A 29 26.08 -27.30 -33.10
C VAL A 29 27.03 -28.46 -32.85
N SER A 30 27.90 -28.33 -31.84
CA SER A 30 28.90 -29.35 -31.51
C SER A 30 28.60 -29.98 -30.14
N LYS A 31 28.75 -31.31 -30.03
CA LYS A 31 28.53 -32.00 -28.75
C LYS A 31 29.73 -31.79 -27.82
N ILE A 32 29.45 -31.35 -26.59
CA ILE A 32 30.45 -31.24 -25.54
C ILE A 32 30.72 -32.63 -24.97
N SER A 33 31.89 -33.18 -25.27
CA SER A 33 32.28 -34.52 -24.84
C SER A 33 32.71 -34.56 -23.38
N GLY A 34 32.34 -35.63 -22.67
CA GLY A 34 32.79 -35.90 -21.29
C GLY A 34 31.93 -35.29 -20.18
N MET A 35 30.77 -34.70 -20.51
CA MET A 35 29.81 -34.14 -19.55
C MET A 35 28.49 -34.91 -19.50
N ASP A 36 28.44 -36.09 -20.11
CA ASP A 36 27.22 -36.89 -20.19
C ASP A 36 26.84 -37.43 -18.80
N VAL A 37 25.63 -37.11 -18.33
CA VAL A 37 25.11 -37.59 -17.03
C VAL A 37 23.97 -38.57 -17.28
N ARG A 38 24.01 -39.73 -16.61
CA ARG A 38 22.98 -40.78 -16.73
C ARG A 38 21.91 -40.61 -15.66
N GLU A 39 20.72 -41.13 -15.96
CA GLU A 39 19.59 -41.18 -15.02
C GLU A 39 19.15 -39.79 -14.54
N VAL A 40 19.05 -38.85 -15.48
CA VAL A 40 18.54 -37.49 -15.22
C VAL A 40 17.05 -37.45 -15.49
N ALA A 41 16.28 -37.01 -14.50
CA ALA A 41 14.83 -36.89 -14.56
C ALA A 41 14.38 -35.50 -15.02
N ASP A 42 15.10 -34.46 -14.62
CA ASP A 42 14.73 -33.07 -14.87
C ASP A 42 15.98 -32.18 -14.89
N LEU A 43 15.90 -31.02 -15.55
CA LEU A 43 16.98 -30.03 -15.61
C LEU A 43 16.46 -28.61 -15.70
N LYS A 44 17.29 -27.66 -15.25
CA LYS A 44 17.06 -26.23 -15.42
C LYS A 44 18.37 -25.46 -15.48
N TRP A 45 18.57 -24.66 -16.52
CA TRP A 45 19.69 -23.70 -16.57
C TRP A 45 19.53 -22.57 -15.56
N ASP A 46 20.65 -22.05 -15.06
CA ASP A 46 20.67 -20.82 -14.28
C ASP A 46 20.28 -19.64 -15.18
N GLU A 47 19.29 -18.87 -14.73
CA GLU A 47 18.81 -17.68 -15.44
C GLU A 47 19.86 -16.54 -15.42
N GLU A 48 20.77 -16.53 -14.45
CA GLU A 48 21.73 -15.44 -14.22
C GLU A 48 23.17 -15.81 -14.64
N GLN A 49 23.52 -17.10 -14.66
CA GLN A 49 24.85 -17.59 -15.05
C GLN A 49 24.80 -18.53 -16.25
N GLN A 50 25.67 -18.30 -17.23
CA GLN A 50 25.67 -19.07 -18.49
C GLN A 50 26.25 -20.49 -18.34
N ASP A 51 27.08 -20.71 -17.32
CA ASP A 51 27.86 -21.92 -17.10
C ASP A 51 27.27 -22.85 -16.02
N SER A 52 26.12 -22.49 -15.45
CA SER A 52 25.54 -23.20 -14.30
C SER A 52 24.21 -23.85 -14.68
N ILE A 53 24.06 -25.14 -14.38
CA ILE A 53 22.84 -25.91 -14.61
C ILE A 53 22.50 -26.75 -13.38
N ALA A 54 21.22 -26.82 -13.03
CA ALA A 54 20.70 -27.73 -12.03
C ALA A 54 20.06 -28.93 -12.73
N TYR A 55 20.29 -30.14 -12.23
CA TYR A 55 19.61 -31.33 -12.71
C TYR A 55 19.25 -32.27 -11.56
N LEU A 56 18.21 -33.07 -11.77
CA LEU A 56 17.73 -34.05 -10.82
C LEU A 56 18.17 -35.45 -11.28
N SER A 57 18.97 -36.14 -10.47
CA SER A 57 19.37 -37.53 -10.70
C SER A 57 19.20 -38.36 -9.44
N LYS A 58 18.51 -39.50 -9.52
CA LYS A 58 18.27 -40.41 -8.37
C LYS A 58 17.75 -39.70 -7.11
N GLN A 59 16.76 -38.81 -7.25
CA GLN A 59 16.22 -37.98 -6.15
C GLN A 59 17.26 -37.06 -5.48
N LYS A 60 18.35 -36.76 -6.19
CA LYS A 60 19.35 -35.78 -5.76
C LYS A 60 19.38 -34.64 -6.75
N LEU A 61 19.17 -33.43 -6.23
CA LEU A 61 19.40 -32.20 -6.93
C LEU A 61 20.90 -31.93 -6.95
N VAL A 62 21.48 -31.93 -8.14
CA VAL A 62 22.90 -31.66 -8.37
C VAL A 62 23.03 -30.40 -9.22
N VAL A 63 23.94 -29.52 -8.84
CA VAL A 63 24.28 -28.34 -9.63
C VAL A 63 25.63 -28.59 -10.27
N LEU A 64 25.72 -28.31 -11.56
CA LEU A 64 26.94 -28.44 -12.34
C LEU A 64 27.35 -27.07 -12.85
N ARG A 65 28.59 -26.67 -12.56
CA ARG A 65 29.19 -25.42 -13.03
C ARG A 65 30.36 -25.74 -13.94
N GLY A 66 30.24 -25.38 -15.21
CA GLY A 66 31.23 -25.76 -16.21
C GLY A 66 31.34 -27.28 -16.31
N LYS A 67 32.39 -27.88 -15.72
CA LYS A 67 32.59 -29.35 -15.69
C LYS A 67 32.53 -29.94 -14.28
N GLU A 68 32.41 -29.11 -13.26
CA GLU A 68 32.44 -29.55 -11.87
C GLU A 68 31.02 -29.73 -11.35
N ALA A 69 30.73 -30.93 -10.86
CA ALA A 69 29.46 -31.24 -10.20
C ALA A 69 29.58 -31.00 -8.69
N GLU A 70 28.62 -30.27 -8.13
CA GLU A 70 28.49 -30.07 -6.69
C GLU A 70 27.95 -31.32 -5.99
N GLU A 71 28.08 -31.34 -4.66
CA GLU A 71 27.45 -32.37 -3.83
C GLU A 71 25.93 -32.29 -3.92
N GLY A 72 25.30 -33.41 -4.32
CA GLY A 72 23.86 -33.50 -4.50
C GLY A 72 23.08 -33.38 -3.19
N ILE A 73 22.00 -32.61 -3.22
CA ILE A 73 21.06 -32.42 -2.10
C ILE A 73 19.85 -33.33 -2.34
N SER A 74 19.33 -33.99 -1.29
CA SER A 74 18.11 -34.78 -1.42
C SER A 74 16.94 -33.90 -1.88
N CYS A 75 16.24 -34.31 -2.93
CA CYS A 75 15.16 -33.55 -3.52
C CYS A 75 14.08 -34.48 -4.07
N ASP A 76 12.87 -34.34 -3.54
CA ASP A 76 11.69 -35.11 -3.95
C ASP A 76 10.78 -34.32 -4.90
N GLY A 77 11.12 -33.06 -5.21
CA GLY A 77 10.36 -32.19 -6.10
C GLY A 77 10.93 -32.10 -7.51
N TYR A 78 10.11 -31.55 -8.42
CA TYR A 78 10.48 -31.21 -9.80
C TYR A 78 11.08 -29.82 -9.86
N ILE A 79 12.03 -29.57 -10.77
CA ILE A 79 12.73 -28.29 -10.85
C ILE A 79 11.84 -27.29 -11.59
N CYS A 80 11.72 -26.07 -11.06
CA CYS A 80 10.91 -25.00 -11.67
C CYS A 80 11.79 -23.86 -12.18
N SER A 81 12.70 -23.38 -11.35
CA SER A 81 13.58 -22.25 -11.69
C SER A 81 14.90 -22.37 -10.98
N PHE A 82 15.98 -21.94 -11.62
CA PHE A 82 17.27 -21.78 -10.99
C PHE A 82 17.71 -20.33 -11.17
N ARG A 83 17.73 -19.58 -10.05
CA ARG A 83 18.04 -18.15 -10.07
C ARG A 83 18.66 -17.72 -8.75
N GLY A 84 19.67 -16.84 -8.83
CA GLY A 84 20.24 -16.22 -7.64
C GLY A 84 20.82 -17.24 -6.67
N LEU A 85 21.52 -18.27 -7.17
CA LEU A 85 22.12 -19.35 -6.37
C LEU A 85 21.11 -20.21 -5.58
N VAL A 86 19.83 -20.21 -5.98
CA VAL A 86 18.77 -21.02 -5.37
C VAL A 86 18.00 -21.75 -6.47
N VAL A 87 17.83 -23.05 -6.26
CA VAL A 87 16.98 -23.88 -7.12
C VAL A 87 15.63 -24.04 -6.44
N ARG A 88 14.58 -23.58 -7.11
CA ARG A 88 13.20 -23.77 -6.69
C ARG A 88 12.66 -25.05 -7.27
N THR A 89 12.09 -25.87 -6.40
CA THR A 89 11.46 -27.14 -6.73
C THR A 89 10.03 -27.20 -6.21
N VAL A 90 9.17 -27.98 -6.85
CA VAL A 90 7.77 -28.12 -6.48
C VAL A 90 7.39 -29.59 -6.35
N LEU A 91 6.70 -29.92 -5.25
CA LEU A 91 6.14 -31.25 -4.99
C LEU A 91 4.80 -31.39 -5.73
N LEU A 92 4.84 -31.80 -7.00
CA LEU A 92 3.64 -31.92 -7.84
C LEU A 92 2.68 -33.01 -7.39
N ASP A 93 3.16 -34.09 -6.78
CA ASP A 93 2.33 -35.22 -6.33
C ASP A 93 1.23 -34.78 -5.35
N ASN A 94 1.48 -33.72 -4.58
CA ASN A 94 0.53 -33.19 -3.60
C ASN A 94 -0.59 -32.35 -4.22
N PHE A 95 -0.43 -31.89 -5.47
CA PHE A 95 -1.47 -31.16 -6.22
C PHE A 95 -2.48 -32.08 -6.90
N LEU A 96 -2.20 -33.38 -6.99
CA LEU A 96 -3.09 -34.38 -7.58
C LEU A 96 -4.22 -34.81 -6.62
N LEU A 97 -4.22 -34.32 -5.39
CA LEU A 97 -5.24 -34.62 -4.39
C LEU A 97 -6.50 -33.78 -4.61
N TYR A 98 -7.66 -34.44 -4.62
CA TYR A 98 -8.96 -33.78 -4.80
C TYR A 98 -9.18 -32.73 -3.69
N LYS A 99 -9.35 -31.45 -4.10
CA LYS A 99 -9.49 -30.24 -3.26
C LYS A 99 -8.21 -29.67 -2.61
N SER A 100 -7.01 -30.08 -3.00
CA SER A 100 -5.80 -29.36 -2.57
C SER A 100 -5.72 -27.97 -3.23
N GLY A 101 -5.76 -26.90 -2.42
CA GLY A 101 -5.41 -25.56 -2.88
C GLY A 101 -3.89 -25.45 -3.11
N ALA A 102 -3.47 -24.49 -3.93
CA ALA A 102 -2.05 -24.18 -4.08
C ALA A 102 -1.51 -23.58 -2.77
N ASP A 103 -0.73 -24.39 -2.03
CA ASP A 103 -0.06 -23.95 -0.81
C ASP A 103 1.44 -23.71 -1.08
N ARG A 104 1.97 -22.63 -0.50
CA ARG A 104 3.38 -22.27 -0.58
C ARG A 104 4.30 -23.33 0.04
N ARG A 105 3.77 -24.18 0.92
CA ARG A 105 4.50 -25.31 1.52
C ARG A 105 5.00 -26.33 0.51
N PHE A 106 4.40 -26.40 -0.68
CA PHE A 106 4.84 -27.31 -1.73
C PHE A 106 5.99 -26.75 -2.59
N ILE A 107 6.38 -25.49 -2.36
CA ILE A 107 7.50 -24.84 -3.02
C ILE A 107 8.72 -24.93 -2.09
N ILE A 108 9.75 -25.62 -2.54
CA ILE A 108 10.99 -25.83 -1.79
C ILE A 108 12.12 -25.09 -2.51
N ASP A 109 12.73 -24.13 -1.82
CA ASP A 109 13.88 -23.37 -2.30
C ASP A 109 15.16 -23.96 -1.68
N SER A 110 16.00 -24.58 -2.53
CA SER A 110 17.25 -25.22 -2.14
C SER A 110 18.45 -24.34 -2.48
N GLU A 111 19.24 -23.99 -1.48
CA GLU A 111 20.47 -23.19 -1.65
C GLU A 111 21.62 -24.05 -2.16
N ILE A 112 22.29 -23.60 -3.22
CA ILE A 112 23.41 -24.35 -3.82
C ILE A 112 24.66 -24.26 -2.94
N LYS A 113 25.68 -25.09 -3.21
CA LYS A 113 26.86 -25.21 -2.34
C LYS A 113 27.57 -23.87 -2.12
N SER A 114 27.78 -23.05 -3.15
CA SER A 114 28.47 -21.76 -2.96
C SER A 114 27.76 -20.80 -2.01
N LEU A 115 26.41 -20.76 -2.02
CA LEU A 115 25.66 -19.89 -1.13
C LEU A 115 25.75 -20.40 0.31
N ARG A 116 25.67 -21.72 0.51
CA ARG A 116 25.83 -22.36 1.82
C ARG A 116 27.25 -22.16 2.38
N ASP A 117 28.27 -22.38 1.57
CA ASP A 117 29.68 -22.21 1.98
C ASP A 117 29.99 -20.75 2.33
N ALA A 118 29.52 -19.79 1.51
CA ALA A 118 29.67 -18.36 1.82
C ALA A 118 28.99 -17.99 3.14
N LYS A 119 27.75 -18.45 3.38
CA LYS A 119 27.05 -18.25 4.66
C LYS A 119 27.82 -18.84 5.83
N GLN A 120 28.31 -20.08 5.71
CA GLN A 120 29.09 -20.72 6.78
C GLN A 120 30.38 -19.97 7.09
N LEU A 121 31.09 -19.47 6.07
CA LEU A 121 32.30 -18.65 6.27
C LEU A 121 31.98 -17.35 7.01
N LEU A 122 30.88 -16.69 6.63
CA LEU A 122 30.42 -15.47 7.27
C LEU A 122 29.96 -15.73 8.71
N GLU A 123 29.19 -16.79 8.97
CA GLU A 123 28.75 -17.19 10.32
C GLU A 123 29.93 -17.51 11.25
N ARG A 124 30.99 -18.16 10.73
CA ARG A 124 32.23 -18.45 11.48
C ARG A 124 33.13 -17.24 11.71
N LEU A 125 32.64 -16.05 11.39
CA LEU A 125 33.33 -14.77 11.53
C LEU A 125 34.56 -14.58 10.64
N LYS A 126 34.76 -15.39 9.61
CA LYS A 126 35.94 -15.35 8.74
C LYS A 126 35.71 -14.48 7.50
N ILE A 127 35.68 -13.15 7.68
CA ILE A 127 35.37 -12.21 6.59
C ILE A 127 36.39 -12.27 5.46
N GLU A 128 37.70 -12.32 5.77
CA GLU A 128 38.76 -12.33 4.76
C GLU A 128 38.66 -13.57 3.86
N GLU A 129 38.47 -14.75 4.44
CA GLU A 129 38.23 -16.00 3.70
C GLU A 129 36.94 -15.92 2.87
N ALA A 130 35.88 -15.27 3.39
CA ALA A 130 34.64 -15.06 2.66
C ALA A 130 34.84 -14.10 1.46
N VAL A 131 35.60 -13.02 1.62
CA VAL A 131 35.94 -12.08 0.54
C VAL A 131 36.68 -12.81 -0.58
N GLU A 132 37.67 -13.63 -0.24
CA GLU A 132 38.43 -14.41 -1.21
C GLU A 132 37.54 -15.45 -1.91
N PHE A 133 36.71 -16.17 -1.15
CA PHE A 133 35.78 -17.17 -1.68
C PHE A 133 34.78 -16.56 -2.67
N ILE A 134 34.17 -15.43 -2.31
CA ILE A 134 33.21 -14.71 -3.16
C ILE A 134 33.92 -14.05 -4.35
N GLY A 135 35.17 -13.59 -4.18
CA GLY A 135 36.01 -13.11 -5.27
C GLY A 135 36.29 -14.17 -6.33
N ARG A 136 36.50 -15.43 -5.92
CA ARG A 136 36.65 -16.58 -6.83
C ARG A 136 35.33 -17.03 -7.46
N ASN A 137 34.21 -16.81 -6.77
CA ASN A 137 32.86 -17.19 -7.20
C ASN A 137 31.93 -15.96 -7.26
N PRO A 138 32.16 -15.02 -8.19
CA PRO A 138 31.44 -13.74 -8.18
C PRO A 138 29.96 -13.94 -8.51
N HIS A 139 29.10 -13.43 -7.63
CA HIS A 139 27.65 -13.40 -7.85
C HIS A 139 27.02 -12.23 -7.07
N PRO A 140 26.11 -11.43 -7.65
CA PRO A 140 25.50 -10.28 -6.97
C PRO A 140 24.93 -10.60 -5.58
N ARG A 141 24.20 -11.72 -5.46
CA ARG A 141 23.67 -12.19 -4.16
C ARG A 141 24.74 -12.47 -3.10
N LEU A 142 25.92 -12.98 -3.49
CA LEU A 142 27.01 -13.24 -2.53
C LEU A 142 27.64 -11.93 -2.09
N TRP A 143 27.85 -10.99 -3.01
CA TRP A 143 28.34 -9.65 -2.68
C TRP A 143 27.35 -8.91 -1.78
N SER A 144 26.04 -9.04 -2.02
CA SER A 144 25.00 -8.45 -1.18
C SER A 144 25.03 -9.03 0.24
N LEU A 145 25.19 -10.35 0.36
CA LEU A 145 25.33 -11.02 1.65
C LEU A 145 26.59 -10.56 2.41
N LEU A 146 27.73 -10.44 1.71
CA LEU A 146 28.96 -9.92 2.28
C LEU A 146 28.79 -8.47 2.75
N ALA A 147 28.15 -7.63 1.94
CA ALA A 147 27.89 -6.23 2.29
C ALA A 147 27.01 -6.12 3.55
N GLU A 148 25.95 -6.93 3.65
CA GLU A 148 25.08 -6.96 4.84
C GLU A 148 25.88 -7.34 6.09
N VAL A 149 26.64 -8.45 6.04
CA VAL A 149 27.40 -8.92 7.21
C VAL A 149 28.52 -7.94 7.59
N ALA A 150 29.20 -7.35 6.60
CA ALA A 150 30.24 -6.34 6.82
C ALA A 150 29.66 -5.09 7.51
N LEU A 151 28.51 -4.59 7.04
CA LEU A 151 27.81 -3.47 7.67
C LEU A 151 27.41 -3.78 9.11
N LEU A 152 26.81 -4.95 9.38
CA LEU A 152 26.43 -5.35 10.74
C LEU A 152 27.61 -5.43 11.71
N ARG A 153 28.83 -5.61 11.19
CA ARG A 153 30.07 -5.65 11.97
C ARG A 153 30.80 -4.30 12.02
N MET A 154 30.23 -3.26 11.41
CA MET A 154 30.84 -1.94 11.29
C MET A 154 32.13 -1.93 10.44
N ASP A 155 32.34 -2.96 9.61
CA ASP A 155 33.42 -3.05 8.63
C ASP A 155 33.01 -2.35 7.33
N ILE A 156 33.00 -1.01 7.37
CA ILE A 156 32.61 -0.17 6.24
C ILE A 156 33.50 -0.39 5.00
N PRO A 157 34.84 -0.52 5.10
CA PRO A 157 35.69 -0.79 3.94
C PRO A 157 35.30 -2.06 3.16
N THR A 158 35.03 -3.16 3.85
CA THR A 158 34.60 -4.41 3.19
C THR A 158 33.21 -4.27 2.57
N ALA A 159 32.29 -3.56 3.25
CA ALA A 159 30.98 -3.25 2.69
C ALA A 159 31.07 -2.40 1.41
N GLU A 160 31.91 -1.35 1.41
CA GLU A 160 32.18 -0.54 0.22
C GLU A 160 32.72 -1.39 -0.92
N TYR A 161 33.71 -2.25 -0.65
CA TYR A 161 34.26 -3.17 -1.65
C TYR A 161 33.17 -4.04 -2.28
N ALA A 162 32.28 -4.61 -1.46
CA ALA A 162 31.17 -5.41 -1.94
C ALA A 162 30.17 -4.60 -2.78
N TYR A 163 29.82 -3.37 -2.38
CA TYR A 163 28.96 -2.48 -3.17
C TYR A 163 29.59 -2.07 -4.51
N VAL A 164 30.91 -1.85 -4.56
CA VAL A 164 31.63 -1.61 -5.83
C VAL A 164 31.46 -2.81 -6.77
N LYS A 165 31.61 -4.04 -6.26
CA LYS A 165 31.44 -5.26 -7.07
C LYS A 165 30.04 -5.46 -7.60
N MET A 166 29.03 -4.91 -6.93
CA MET A 166 27.64 -4.95 -7.39
C MET A 166 27.24 -3.74 -8.26
N TYR A 167 28.12 -2.76 -8.45
CA TYR A 167 27.80 -1.47 -9.07
C TYR A 167 26.65 -0.72 -8.35
N ASP A 168 26.52 -0.91 -7.04
CA ASP A 168 25.48 -0.26 -6.23
C ASP A 168 25.96 1.11 -5.73
N TYR A 169 25.64 2.15 -6.48
CA TYR A 169 25.94 3.54 -6.12
C TYR A 169 25.17 4.01 -4.87
N GLY A 170 24.01 3.42 -4.58
CA GLY A 170 23.21 3.74 -3.40
C GLY A 170 23.93 3.29 -2.13
N GLY A 171 24.36 2.03 -2.10
CA GLY A 171 25.18 1.46 -1.03
C GLY A 171 26.49 2.24 -0.81
N LEU A 172 27.18 2.65 -1.88
CA LEU A 172 28.40 3.45 -1.75
C LEU A 172 28.18 4.84 -1.14
N ARG A 173 27.10 5.53 -1.53
CA ARG A 173 26.74 6.82 -0.93
C ARG A 173 26.38 6.66 0.54
N PHE A 174 25.72 5.55 0.89
CA PHE A 174 25.40 5.21 2.26
C PHE A 174 26.66 5.01 3.10
N CYS A 175 27.63 4.21 2.63
CA CYS A 175 28.91 3.99 3.32
C CYS A 175 29.68 5.30 3.56
N LYS A 176 29.68 6.24 2.62
CA LYS A 176 30.30 7.56 2.83
C LYS A 176 29.60 8.37 3.92
N ARG A 177 28.27 8.42 3.90
CA ARG A 177 27.47 9.18 4.87
C ARG A 177 27.61 8.63 6.28
N ILE A 178 27.70 7.31 6.43
CA ILE A 178 27.64 6.68 7.74
C ILE A 178 28.93 6.85 8.56
N VAL A 179 30.07 7.06 7.88
CA VAL A 179 31.37 7.33 8.52
C VAL A 179 31.33 8.66 9.29
N ASP A 180 30.55 9.63 8.83
CA ASP A 180 30.44 10.96 9.47
C ASP A 180 29.66 10.94 10.80
N ILE A 181 28.89 9.87 11.06
CA ILE A 181 28.10 9.73 12.29
C ILE A 181 29.03 9.32 13.43
N GLN A 182 29.25 10.21 14.40
CA GLN A 182 30.19 9.98 15.50
C GLN A 182 29.70 8.95 16.52
N ASP A 183 28.40 8.93 16.79
CA ASP A 183 27.80 8.02 17.78
C ASP A 183 27.67 6.60 17.21
N PRO A 184 28.33 5.58 17.82
CA PRO A 184 28.33 4.21 17.30
C PRO A 184 26.95 3.54 17.33
N GLU A 185 26.09 3.86 18.29
CA GLU A 185 24.76 3.26 18.39
C GLU A 185 23.81 3.87 17.35
N LEU A 186 23.86 5.20 17.15
CA LEU A 186 23.13 5.82 16.04
C LEU A 186 23.64 5.35 14.69
N ARG A 187 24.94 5.13 14.57
CA ARG A 187 25.53 4.54 13.37
C ARG A 187 24.93 3.16 13.10
N LYS A 188 24.87 2.29 14.12
CA LYS A 188 24.25 0.96 14.05
C LYS A 188 22.76 1.03 13.69
N ALA A 189 22.01 1.98 14.24
CA ALA A 189 20.61 2.19 13.89
C ALA A 189 20.44 2.53 12.39
N GLU A 190 21.27 3.44 11.85
CA GLU A 190 21.24 3.78 10.43
C GLU A 190 21.60 2.58 9.52
N ILE A 191 22.47 1.67 9.98
CA ILE A 191 22.73 0.40 9.28
C ILE A 191 21.47 -0.46 9.25
N PHE A 192 20.78 -0.61 10.38
CA PHE A 192 19.53 -1.35 10.41
C PHE A 192 18.47 -0.74 9.48
N VAL A 193 18.36 0.59 9.42
CA VAL A 193 17.47 1.27 8.46
C VAL A 193 17.84 0.93 7.01
N HIS A 194 19.13 1.01 6.65
CA HIS A 194 19.60 0.70 5.30
C HIS A 194 19.35 -0.76 4.89
N LEU A 195 19.43 -1.68 5.85
CA LEU A 195 19.14 -3.11 5.64
C LEU A 195 17.63 -3.44 5.71
N GLY A 196 16.76 -2.46 5.92
CA GLY A 196 15.31 -2.66 6.06
C GLY A 196 14.89 -3.30 7.39
N LYS A 197 15.79 -3.39 8.38
CA LYS A 197 15.51 -3.92 9.73
C LYS A 197 14.92 -2.82 10.61
N ILE A 198 13.75 -2.32 10.21
CA ILE A 198 13.08 -1.15 10.80
C ILE A 198 12.82 -1.32 12.31
N ALA A 199 12.38 -2.50 12.74
CA ALA A 199 12.09 -2.76 14.16
C ALA A 199 13.36 -2.72 15.03
N GLU A 200 14.48 -3.26 14.53
CA GLU A 200 15.77 -3.22 15.23
C GLU A 200 16.32 -1.79 15.31
N ALA A 201 16.22 -1.04 14.20
CA ALA A 201 16.59 0.37 14.16
C ALA A 201 15.80 1.22 15.17
N GLU A 202 14.48 1.01 15.24
CA GLU A 202 13.61 1.74 16.16
C GLU A 202 14.02 1.51 17.63
N ASN A 203 14.29 0.26 18.02
CA ASN A 203 14.71 -0.05 19.38
C ASN A 203 15.99 0.72 19.76
N VAL A 204 16.99 0.73 18.88
CA VAL A 204 18.24 1.47 19.12
C VAL A 204 17.98 2.97 19.22
N TYR A 205 17.16 3.56 18.34
CA TYR A 205 16.82 4.99 18.43
C TYR A 205 16.10 5.33 19.73
N LEU A 206 15.21 4.47 20.22
CA LEU A 206 14.49 4.68 21.48
C LEU A 206 15.40 4.51 22.70
N GLU A 207 16.34 3.56 22.68
CA GLU A 207 17.34 3.36 23.74
C GLU A 207 18.30 4.55 23.85
N GLN A 208 18.62 5.21 22.73
CA GLN A 208 19.44 6.43 22.68
C GLN A 208 18.64 7.72 22.94
N ASP A 209 17.39 7.63 23.38
CA ASP A 209 16.46 8.75 23.56
C ASP A 209 16.24 9.61 22.29
N ARG A 210 16.60 9.10 21.11
CA ARG A 210 16.46 9.74 19.79
C ARG A 210 15.16 9.35 19.09
N ARG A 211 14.04 9.55 19.77
CA ARG A 211 12.69 9.30 19.22
C ARG A 211 12.37 10.15 17.99
N ASP A 212 12.98 11.33 17.88
CA ASP A 212 12.90 12.19 16.69
C ASP A 212 13.36 11.47 15.42
N LEU A 213 14.47 10.73 15.50
CA LEU A 213 14.99 9.93 14.39
C LEU A 213 14.10 8.72 14.09
N ALA A 214 13.58 8.04 15.12
CA ALA A 214 12.62 6.96 14.94
C ALA A 214 11.35 7.44 14.21
N ILE A 215 10.81 8.61 14.58
CA ILE A 215 9.67 9.22 13.89
C ILE A 215 10.02 9.58 12.45
N ALA A 216 11.16 10.23 12.21
CA ALA A 216 11.59 10.62 10.88
C ALA A 216 11.82 9.40 9.96
N MET A 217 12.30 8.30 10.52
CA MET A 217 12.46 7.02 9.83
C MET A 217 11.10 6.44 9.44
N HIS A 218 10.15 6.33 10.38
CA HIS A 218 8.81 5.81 10.11
C HIS A 218 7.98 6.67 9.14
N LYS A 219 8.25 7.98 9.09
CA LYS A 219 7.68 8.86 8.06
C LYS A 219 8.19 8.52 6.66
N LYS A 220 9.46 8.11 6.50
CA LYS A 220 10.03 7.72 5.20
C LYS A 220 9.54 6.37 4.71
N THR A 221 9.14 5.48 5.61
CA THR A 221 8.58 4.15 5.29
C THR A 221 7.06 4.14 5.20
N ASP A 222 6.40 5.29 5.31
CA ASP A 222 4.94 5.46 5.35
C ASP A 222 4.24 4.66 6.47
N GLU A 223 4.94 4.37 7.56
CA GLU A 223 4.39 3.69 8.74
C GLU A 223 3.69 4.67 9.70
N TRP A 224 2.69 5.39 9.19
CA TRP A 224 2.02 6.49 9.90
C TRP A 224 1.32 6.07 11.21
N LEU A 225 0.84 4.83 11.30
CA LEU A 225 0.29 4.27 12.55
C LEU A 225 1.36 4.14 13.64
N ARG A 226 2.62 3.85 13.28
CA ARG A 226 3.72 3.81 14.24
C ARG A 226 4.14 5.22 14.63
N VAL A 227 4.22 6.14 13.67
CA VAL A 227 4.45 7.57 13.91
C VAL A 227 3.46 8.13 14.94
N LEU A 228 2.16 7.88 14.75
CA LEU A 228 1.11 8.35 15.66
C LEU A 228 1.27 7.81 17.09
N ARG A 229 1.66 6.54 17.24
CA ARG A 229 1.93 5.95 18.57
C ARG A 229 3.14 6.61 19.24
N LEU A 230 4.20 6.86 18.48
CA LEU A 230 5.41 7.50 18.99
C LEU A 230 5.15 8.96 19.41
N THR A 231 4.37 9.73 18.65
CA THR A 231 4.02 11.11 19.00
C THR A 231 3.08 11.21 20.19
N ASN A 232 2.13 10.27 20.34
CA ASN A 232 1.20 10.23 21.47
C ASN A 232 1.88 9.88 22.81
N SER A 233 3.01 9.17 22.79
CA SER A 233 3.73 8.78 23.99
C SER A 233 4.41 9.95 24.73
N THR A 234 4.47 11.12 24.09
CA THR A 234 5.11 12.33 24.64
C THR A 234 4.08 13.38 25.06
N GLN A 235 4.03 13.70 26.35
CA GLN A 235 3.21 14.78 26.93
C GLN A 235 3.89 16.16 26.78
N SER A 236 4.32 16.54 25.57
CA SER A 236 4.88 17.87 25.32
C SER A 236 4.03 18.65 24.32
N ALA A 237 3.62 19.86 24.70
CA ALA A 237 2.78 20.76 23.90
C ALA A 237 3.40 21.18 22.54
N SER A 238 4.70 20.92 22.34
CA SER A 238 5.40 21.20 21.08
C SER A 238 5.04 20.21 19.96
N ASN A 239 4.47 19.04 20.30
CA ASN A 239 4.23 17.94 19.36
C ASN A 239 2.85 17.97 18.69
N ASP A 240 2.00 18.97 18.97
CA ASP A 240 0.65 19.04 18.43
C ASP A 240 0.62 19.06 16.91
N LYS A 241 1.57 19.77 16.26
CA LYS A 241 1.67 19.80 14.79
C LYS A 241 2.02 18.43 14.20
N ALA A 242 3.03 17.76 14.76
CA ALA A 242 3.46 16.44 14.31
C ALA A 242 2.38 15.38 14.57
N ARG A 243 1.61 15.54 15.64
CA ARG A 243 0.46 14.69 15.95
C ARG A 243 -0.67 14.88 14.94
N VAL A 244 -1.04 16.13 14.62
CA VAL A 244 -2.05 16.42 13.61
C VAL A 244 -1.64 15.86 12.25
N GLU A 245 -0.39 16.07 11.83
CA GLU A 245 0.16 15.49 10.60
C GLU A 245 0.02 13.95 10.58
N ALA A 246 0.40 13.28 11.68
CA ALA A 246 0.28 11.83 11.78
C ALA A 246 -1.18 11.35 11.74
N LEU A 247 -2.10 12.06 12.41
CA LEU A 247 -3.53 11.74 12.39
C LEU A 247 -4.11 11.88 10.99
N VAL A 248 -3.76 12.93 10.25
CA VAL A 248 -4.24 13.16 8.88
C VAL A 248 -3.77 12.05 7.95
N ASN A 249 -2.49 11.69 7.98
CA ASN A 249 -1.98 10.64 7.09
C ASN A 249 -2.54 9.25 7.45
N VAL A 250 -2.79 8.97 8.74
CA VAL A 250 -3.50 7.76 9.15
C VAL A 250 -4.94 7.79 8.64
N ALA A 251 -5.64 8.92 8.76
CA ALA A 251 -6.99 9.07 8.26
C ALA A 251 -7.06 8.90 6.73
N ASP A 252 -6.13 9.50 5.98
CA ASP A 252 -6.00 9.36 4.53
C ASP A 252 -5.78 7.88 4.13
N TYR A 253 -4.92 7.16 4.85
CA TYR A 253 -4.71 5.72 4.63
C TYR A 253 -5.99 4.88 4.83
N HIS A 254 -6.81 5.23 5.81
CA HIS A 254 -8.11 4.59 6.03
C HIS A 254 -9.13 5.00 4.95
N ARG A 255 -9.15 6.27 4.57
CA ARG A 255 -10.01 6.84 3.53
C ARG A 255 -9.78 6.15 2.18
N ASP A 256 -8.52 5.99 1.78
CA ASP A 256 -8.15 5.34 0.51
C ASP A 256 -8.60 3.88 0.43
N ARG A 257 -8.84 3.25 1.59
CA ARG A 257 -9.37 1.88 1.72
C ARG A 257 -10.87 1.83 2.00
N GLN A 258 -11.56 2.97 1.88
CA GLN A 258 -13.00 3.12 2.13
C GLN A 258 -13.41 2.73 3.56
N ARG A 259 -12.48 2.84 4.52
CA ARG A 259 -12.72 2.66 5.94
C ARG A 259 -13.12 4.00 6.55
N TRP A 260 -14.31 4.45 6.16
CA TRP A 260 -14.79 5.82 6.42
C TRP A 260 -14.98 6.13 7.91
N LYS A 261 -15.33 5.12 8.71
CA LYS A 261 -15.54 5.29 10.15
C LYS A 261 -14.23 5.56 10.88
N GLU A 262 -13.23 4.73 10.65
CA GLU A 262 -11.90 4.93 11.24
C GLU A 262 -11.25 6.22 10.72
N ALA A 263 -11.47 6.57 9.45
CA ALA A 263 -11.00 7.85 8.91
C ALA A 263 -11.66 9.05 9.61
N ALA A 264 -12.98 9.01 9.84
CA ALA A 264 -13.71 10.07 10.55
C ALA A 264 -13.16 10.27 11.98
N ASP A 265 -12.98 9.19 12.74
CA ASP A 265 -12.44 9.25 14.10
C ASP A 265 -11.08 9.98 14.13
N HIS A 266 -10.21 9.70 13.16
CA HIS A 266 -8.89 10.33 13.07
C HIS A 266 -8.95 11.79 12.57
N TYR A 267 -9.79 12.12 11.60
CA TYR A 267 -9.97 13.51 11.15
C TYR A 267 -10.61 14.41 12.20
N GLU A 268 -11.54 13.88 13.00
CA GLU A 268 -12.13 14.58 14.13
C GLU A 268 -11.06 14.96 15.17
N LEU A 269 -10.21 14.00 15.54
CA LEU A 269 -9.06 14.24 16.43
C LEU A 269 -8.06 15.25 15.83
N ALA A 270 -7.88 15.24 14.51
CA ALA A 270 -7.01 16.19 13.79
C ALA A 270 -7.65 17.57 13.58
N LYS A 271 -8.93 17.74 13.91
CA LYS A 271 -9.74 18.94 13.61
C LYS A 271 -9.77 19.30 12.13
N LYS A 272 -9.73 18.29 11.25
CA LYS A 272 -9.87 18.45 9.79
C LYS A 272 -11.32 18.30 9.38
N LEU A 273 -12.05 19.41 9.48
CA LEU A 273 -13.51 19.44 9.36
C LEU A 273 -14.01 19.15 7.94
N GLU A 274 -13.25 19.57 6.92
CA GLU A 274 -13.53 19.29 5.50
C GLU A 274 -13.51 17.78 5.20
N ASP A 275 -12.42 17.11 5.54
CA ASP A 275 -12.26 15.67 5.31
C ASP A 275 -13.23 14.85 6.18
N LEU A 276 -13.50 15.32 7.41
CA LEU A 276 -14.50 14.71 8.29
C LEU A 276 -15.91 14.76 7.69
N MET A 277 -16.29 15.90 7.10
CA MET A 277 -17.56 16.04 6.38
C MET A 277 -17.66 15.03 5.22
N VAL A 278 -16.59 14.87 4.44
CA VAL A 278 -16.53 13.87 3.37
C VAL A 278 -16.73 12.45 3.90
N CYS A 279 -16.11 12.13 5.05
CA CYS A 279 -16.31 10.83 5.68
C CYS A 279 -17.76 10.61 6.12
N TYR A 280 -18.41 11.60 6.73
CA TYR A 280 -19.82 11.52 7.11
C TYR A 280 -20.74 11.32 5.91
N ILE A 281 -20.45 11.99 4.77
CA ILE A 281 -21.19 11.80 3.52
C ILE A 281 -21.11 10.34 3.07
N HIS A 282 -19.92 9.75 3.01
CA HIS A 282 -19.75 8.38 2.55
C HIS A 282 -20.33 7.32 3.49
N MET A 283 -20.59 7.67 4.75
CA MET A 283 -21.26 6.82 5.73
C MET A 283 -22.78 7.05 5.80
N ASP A 284 -23.32 8.02 5.07
CA ASP A 284 -24.68 8.53 5.24
C ASP A 284 -24.99 8.94 6.70
N ASP A 285 -23.98 9.40 7.45
CA ASP A 285 -24.12 9.82 8.85
C ASP A 285 -24.55 11.29 8.95
N PHE A 286 -25.84 11.53 8.72
CA PHE A 286 -26.44 12.86 8.83
C PHE A 286 -26.48 13.40 10.26
N ILE A 287 -26.42 12.53 11.27
CA ILE A 287 -26.41 12.93 12.69
C ILE A 287 -25.04 13.52 13.03
N GLY A 288 -23.96 12.82 12.65
CA GLY A 288 -22.59 13.31 12.78
C GLY A 288 -22.40 14.65 12.06
N LEU A 289 -22.95 14.78 10.86
CA LEU A 289 -22.92 16.01 10.08
C LEU A 289 -23.70 17.17 10.74
N GLU A 290 -24.87 16.91 11.33
CA GLU A 290 -25.66 17.94 12.03
C GLU A 290 -24.92 18.44 13.28
N ASN A 291 -24.29 17.51 14.02
CA ASN A 291 -23.46 17.86 15.17
C ASN A 291 -22.24 18.68 14.75
N LEU A 292 -21.58 18.31 13.64
CA LEU A 292 -20.48 19.07 13.05
C LEU A 292 -20.93 20.50 12.72
N ALA A 293 -22.06 20.65 12.02
CA ALA A 293 -22.61 21.96 11.67
C ALA A 293 -22.87 22.83 12.91
N LYS A 294 -23.42 22.26 13.99
CA LYS A 294 -23.67 22.97 15.25
C LYS A 294 -22.39 23.47 15.94
N GLN A 295 -21.28 22.76 15.79
CA GLN A 295 -19.99 23.14 16.37
C GLN A 295 -19.27 24.24 15.58
N LEU A 296 -19.57 24.39 14.28
CA LEU A 296 -18.98 25.44 13.45
C LEU A 296 -19.44 26.84 13.91
N PRO A 297 -18.60 27.87 13.82
CA PRO A 297 -19.04 29.25 14.03
C PRO A 297 -19.96 29.73 12.90
N ASP A 298 -20.74 30.77 13.17
CA ASP A 298 -21.58 31.41 12.14
C ASP A 298 -20.70 31.99 11.01
N ASN A 299 -21.21 31.96 9.78
CA ASN A 299 -20.47 32.30 8.54
C ASN A 299 -19.24 31.42 8.23
N HIS A 300 -19.09 30.22 8.82
CA HIS A 300 -18.03 29.30 8.44
C HIS A 300 -18.18 28.83 6.97
N PRO A 301 -17.08 28.71 6.19
CA PRO A 301 -17.12 28.37 4.76
C PRO A 301 -17.72 26.99 4.44
N LEU A 302 -17.74 26.07 5.41
CA LEU A 302 -18.35 24.73 5.25
C LEU A 302 -19.85 24.68 5.49
N LEU A 303 -20.43 25.69 6.15
CA LEU A 303 -21.86 25.68 6.43
C LEU A 303 -22.73 25.69 5.16
N PRO A 304 -22.40 26.45 4.09
CA PRO A 304 -23.14 26.38 2.83
C PRO A 304 -23.06 25.00 2.16
N THR A 305 -21.88 24.36 2.14
CA THR A 305 -21.73 23.02 1.54
C THR A 305 -22.50 21.96 2.32
N ILE A 306 -22.48 22.03 3.65
CA ILE A 306 -23.30 21.17 4.51
C ILE A 306 -24.80 21.43 4.27
N ALA A 307 -25.21 22.69 4.11
CA ALA A 307 -26.60 23.06 3.84
C ALA A 307 -27.13 22.52 2.51
N GLU A 308 -26.33 22.62 1.45
CA GLU A 308 -26.64 22.05 0.12
C GLU A 308 -26.78 20.53 0.17
N LEU A 309 -25.89 19.86 0.92
CA LEU A 309 -25.97 18.42 1.12
C LEU A 309 -27.22 17.99 1.91
N PHE A 310 -27.58 18.73 2.96
CA PHE A 310 -28.85 18.50 3.65
C PHE A 310 -30.04 18.71 2.70
N ALA A 311 -29.98 19.73 1.84
CA ALA A 311 -31.03 19.99 0.86
C ALA A 311 -31.16 18.84 -0.16
N SER A 312 -30.05 18.36 -0.73
CA SER A 312 -30.06 17.24 -1.68
C SER A 312 -30.53 15.92 -1.04
N SER A 313 -30.32 15.76 0.26
CA SER A 313 -30.73 14.59 1.05
C SER A 313 -32.17 14.68 1.60
N GLY A 314 -32.89 15.78 1.34
CA GLY A 314 -34.27 15.97 1.80
C GLY A 314 -34.43 16.54 3.21
N LEU A 315 -33.32 16.88 3.90
CA LEU A 315 -33.29 17.39 5.26
C LEU A 315 -33.47 18.91 5.28
N CYS A 316 -34.70 19.36 5.01
CA CYS A 316 -35.04 20.77 4.85
C CYS A 316 -34.75 21.62 6.10
N GLU A 317 -35.00 21.10 7.30
CA GLU A 317 -34.86 21.89 8.53
C GLU A 317 -33.39 22.22 8.81
N GLN A 318 -32.54 21.21 8.70
CA GLN A 318 -31.10 21.29 8.91
C GLN A 318 -30.44 22.18 7.85
N SER A 319 -30.86 22.05 6.58
CA SER A 319 -30.39 22.89 5.48
C SER A 319 -30.69 24.37 5.71
N VAL A 320 -31.94 24.70 6.04
CA VAL A 320 -32.38 26.09 6.34
C VAL A 320 -31.60 26.66 7.50
N GLN A 321 -31.43 25.89 8.59
CA GLN A 321 -30.68 26.35 9.75
C GLN A 321 -29.23 26.70 9.39
N CYS A 322 -28.57 25.88 8.58
CA CYS A 322 -27.20 26.14 8.13
C CYS A 322 -27.12 27.39 7.23
N PHE A 323 -28.00 27.53 6.24
CA PHE A 323 -28.04 28.71 5.37
C PHE A 323 -28.32 30.02 6.11
N LEU A 324 -29.23 29.99 7.10
CA LEU A 324 -29.53 31.17 7.92
C LEU A 324 -28.32 31.62 8.75
N ARG A 325 -27.55 30.67 9.29
CA ARG A 325 -26.31 30.95 10.04
C ARG A 325 -25.17 31.48 9.18
N CYS A 326 -25.29 31.39 7.85
CA CYS A 326 -24.41 32.04 6.88
C CYS A 326 -24.95 33.36 6.33
N GLY A 327 -26.12 33.82 6.82
CA GLY A 327 -26.82 34.98 6.25
C GLY A 327 -27.37 34.75 4.84
N GLN A 328 -27.35 33.52 4.32
CA GLN A 328 -27.81 33.17 2.97
C GLN A 328 -29.32 32.87 2.96
N VAL A 329 -30.14 33.86 3.29
CA VAL A 329 -31.60 33.68 3.46
C VAL A 329 -32.29 33.32 2.13
N THR A 330 -31.76 33.79 0.99
CA THR A 330 -32.26 33.42 -0.35
C THR A 330 -32.08 31.93 -0.61
N ASN A 331 -30.92 31.36 -0.27
CA ASN A 331 -30.63 29.95 -0.46
C ASN A 331 -31.45 29.07 0.49
N ALA A 332 -31.67 29.53 1.73
CA ALA A 332 -32.59 28.89 2.66
C ALA A 332 -34.03 28.82 2.10
N LEU A 333 -34.51 29.91 1.48
CA LEU A 333 -35.82 29.94 0.84
C LEU A 333 -35.88 28.99 -0.37
N HIS A 334 -34.85 28.98 -1.22
CA HIS A 334 -34.76 28.05 -2.34
C HIS A 334 -34.77 26.58 -1.89
N ALA A 335 -34.05 26.24 -0.82
CA ALA A 335 -34.06 24.89 -0.25
C ALA A 335 -35.45 24.47 0.23
N CYS A 336 -36.20 25.36 0.91
CA CYS A 336 -37.58 25.11 1.29
C CYS A 336 -38.49 24.86 0.09
N ILE A 337 -38.34 25.66 -0.98
CA ILE A 337 -39.13 25.52 -2.20
C ILE A 337 -38.81 24.19 -2.90
N GLN A 338 -37.53 23.87 -3.06
CA GLN A 338 -37.06 22.63 -3.68
C GLN A 338 -37.58 21.38 -2.94
N LEU A 339 -37.64 21.43 -1.61
CA LEU A 339 -38.11 20.34 -0.76
C LEU A 339 -39.61 20.42 -0.44
N ASN A 340 -40.36 21.28 -1.12
CA ASN A 340 -41.81 21.47 -0.94
C ASN A 340 -42.22 21.80 0.51
N ASN A 341 -41.34 22.40 1.29
CA ASN A 341 -41.60 22.84 2.67
C ASN A 341 -42.10 24.29 2.71
N TRP A 342 -43.31 24.47 2.17
CA TRP A 342 -43.93 25.78 1.97
C TRP A 342 -44.28 26.51 3.28
N ASP A 343 -44.56 25.77 4.35
CA ASP A 343 -44.83 26.34 5.69
C ASP A 343 -43.64 27.17 6.18
N LYS A 344 -42.44 26.61 6.06
CA LYS A 344 -41.18 27.30 6.40
C LYS A 344 -40.84 28.39 5.39
N ALA A 345 -41.06 28.16 4.09
CA ALA A 345 -40.80 29.18 3.06
C ALA A 345 -41.60 30.47 3.33
N VAL A 346 -42.89 30.35 3.67
CA VAL A 346 -43.75 31.50 4.00
C VAL A 346 -43.31 32.16 5.30
N ALA A 347 -42.98 31.38 6.32
CA ALA A 347 -42.47 31.92 7.59
C ALA A 347 -41.19 32.73 7.38
N LEU A 348 -40.22 32.19 6.64
CA LEU A 348 -38.93 32.84 6.34
C LEU A 348 -39.09 34.13 5.52
N SER A 349 -39.99 34.14 4.53
CA SER A 349 -40.26 35.34 3.74
C SER A 349 -40.90 36.45 4.57
N ARG A 350 -41.81 36.10 5.50
CA ARG A 350 -42.39 37.07 6.44
C ARG A 350 -41.37 37.64 7.41
N THR A 351 -40.46 36.82 7.93
CA THR A 351 -39.46 37.28 8.92
C THR A 351 -38.33 38.11 8.31
N HIS A 352 -37.94 37.83 7.06
CA HIS A 352 -36.80 38.49 6.41
C HIS A 352 -37.18 39.43 5.24
N SER A 353 -38.48 39.71 5.03
CA SER A 353 -38.98 40.60 3.97
C SER A 353 -38.45 40.26 2.57
N LEU A 354 -38.34 38.97 2.26
CA LEU A 354 -37.89 38.48 0.96
C LEU A 354 -39.03 38.45 -0.06
N GLN A 355 -38.69 38.46 -1.37
CA GLN A 355 -39.60 38.46 -2.52
C GLN A 355 -40.86 37.61 -2.32
N ASP A 356 -41.97 38.02 -2.96
CA ASP A 356 -43.29 37.40 -2.85
C ASP A 356 -43.25 35.89 -3.16
N VAL A 357 -43.02 35.07 -2.13
CA VAL A 357 -43.15 33.60 -2.16
C VAL A 357 -44.51 33.18 -2.71
N ASN A 358 -45.50 34.06 -2.58
CA ASN A 358 -46.84 33.94 -3.16
C ASN A 358 -46.84 33.81 -4.69
N VAL A 359 -45.95 34.52 -5.40
CA VAL A 359 -45.82 34.45 -6.86
C VAL A 359 -45.16 33.13 -7.27
N LEU A 360 -44.13 32.71 -6.54
CA LEU A 360 -43.45 31.42 -6.79
C LEU A 360 -44.36 30.23 -6.51
N MET A 361 -45.15 30.28 -5.42
CA MET A 361 -46.20 29.28 -5.15
C MET A 361 -47.26 29.25 -6.26
N GLY A 362 -47.69 30.42 -6.75
CA GLY A 362 -48.70 30.51 -7.81
C GLY A 362 -48.26 29.77 -9.07
N ARG A 363 -47.03 29.99 -9.52
CA ARG A 363 -46.44 29.28 -10.68
C ARG A 363 -46.33 27.77 -10.46
N TYR A 364 -45.85 27.36 -9.29
CA TYR A 364 -45.73 25.94 -8.95
C TYR A 364 -47.09 25.22 -8.92
N VAL A 365 -48.13 25.90 -8.42
CA VAL A 365 -49.50 25.37 -8.41
C VAL A 365 -50.11 25.32 -9.81
N GLU A 366 -49.79 26.26 -10.70
CA GLU A 366 -50.20 26.22 -12.11
C GLU A 366 -49.64 24.97 -12.81
N GLU A 367 -48.39 24.61 -12.56
CA GLU A 367 -47.76 23.37 -13.06
C GLU A 367 -48.40 22.09 -12.47
N LEU A 368 -48.90 22.16 -11.23
CA LEU A 368 -49.58 21.03 -10.58
C LEU A 368 -51.03 20.83 -11.03
N ASN A 369 -51.69 21.83 -11.61
CA ASN A 369 -53.13 21.77 -11.89
C ASN A 369 -53.54 20.93 -13.13
N GLU A 370 -52.61 20.18 -13.73
CA GLU A 370 -52.85 19.40 -14.95
C GLU A 370 -53.62 18.07 -14.73
N SER A 371 -53.78 17.59 -13.49
CA SER A 371 -54.55 16.37 -13.19
C SER A 371 -55.36 16.43 -11.89
N SER A 372 -56.42 15.62 -11.79
CA SER A 372 -57.34 15.60 -10.63
C SER A 372 -56.69 15.15 -9.31
N GLU A 373 -55.62 14.37 -9.35
CA GLU A 373 -54.87 13.99 -8.14
C GLU A 373 -53.92 15.10 -7.68
N ARG A 374 -53.38 15.87 -8.65
CA ARG A 374 -52.46 16.97 -8.37
C ARG A 374 -53.19 18.26 -7.96
N SER A 375 -54.47 18.43 -8.32
CA SER A 375 -55.31 19.52 -7.78
C SER A 375 -55.53 19.38 -6.28
N LEU A 376 -55.67 18.16 -5.75
CA LEU A 376 -55.71 17.93 -4.30
C LEU A 376 -54.38 18.31 -3.62
N ALA A 377 -53.26 18.01 -4.27
CA ALA A 377 -51.93 18.41 -3.78
C ALA A 377 -51.78 19.95 -3.75
N ALA A 378 -52.26 20.65 -4.77
CA ALA A 378 -52.28 22.12 -4.81
C ALA A 378 -53.15 22.74 -3.71
N VAL A 379 -54.31 22.13 -3.41
CA VAL A 379 -55.19 22.56 -2.31
C VAL A 379 -54.52 22.34 -0.95
N GLN A 380 -53.88 21.19 -0.75
CA GLN A 380 -53.12 20.90 0.47
C GLN A 380 -51.94 21.86 0.65
N LEU A 381 -51.28 22.25 -0.44
CA LEU A 381 -50.19 23.22 -0.46
C LEU A 381 -50.64 24.61 -0.03
N TYR A 382 -51.73 25.13 -0.60
CA TYR A 382 -52.30 26.41 -0.17
C TYR A 382 -52.80 26.40 1.28
N ARG A 383 -53.36 25.26 1.72
CA ARG A 383 -53.78 25.09 3.12
C ARG A 383 -52.59 25.18 4.07
N ARG A 384 -51.50 24.48 3.75
CA ARG A 384 -50.24 24.49 4.52
C ARG A 384 -49.66 25.90 4.61
N ALA A 385 -49.53 26.58 3.47
CA ALA A 385 -49.10 27.97 3.37
C ALA A 385 -50.04 29.03 4.03
N GLY A 386 -51.15 28.61 4.65
CA GLY A 386 -52.12 29.49 5.32
C GLY A 386 -53.02 30.31 4.38
N ARG A 387 -53.05 29.96 3.09
CA ARG A 387 -53.85 30.62 2.03
C ARG A 387 -55.13 29.83 1.72
N PHE A 388 -56.02 29.77 2.71
CA PHE A 388 -57.24 28.97 2.61
C PHE A 388 -58.18 29.38 1.46
N LEU A 389 -58.23 30.68 1.12
CA LEU A 389 -59.09 31.19 0.05
C LEU A 389 -58.64 30.72 -1.34
N ASP A 390 -57.34 30.67 -1.59
CA ASP A 390 -56.80 30.23 -2.88
C ASP A 390 -56.89 28.71 -3.05
N GLY A 391 -56.73 27.95 -1.95
CA GLY A 391 -57.05 26.52 -1.93
C GLY A 391 -58.53 26.25 -2.24
N ALA A 392 -59.44 27.03 -1.65
CA ALA A 392 -60.87 26.89 -1.93
C ALA A 392 -61.20 27.13 -3.42
N ARG A 393 -60.56 28.13 -4.06
CA ARG A 393 -60.77 28.43 -5.50
C ARG A 393 -60.39 27.29 -6.44
N ILE A 394 -59.48 26.40 -6.05
CA ILE A 394 -59.11 25.22 -6.83
C ILE A 394 -60.15 24.10 -6.68
N VAL A 395 -60.72 23.93 -5.49
CA VAL A 395 -61.76 22.91 -5.23
C VAL A 395 -63.09 23.25 -5.90
N TYR A 396 -63.42 24.55 -5.99
CA TYR A 396 -64.67 25.05 -6.56
C TYR A 396 -64.58 25.40 -8.06
N ARG A 397 -63.48 25.02 -8.72
CA ARG A 397 -63.34 25.05 -10.18
C ARG A 397 -63.87 23.74 -10.75
#